data_AF-A0A4U6WYM7-F1
#
_entry.id   AF-A0A4U6WYM7-F1
#
_cell.length_a   1.000
_cell.length_b   1.000
_cell.length_c   1.000
_cell.angle_alpha   90.00
_cell.angle_beta   90.00
_cell.angle_gamma   90.00
#
_symmetry.space_group_name_H-M   'P 1'
#
loop_
_entity.id
_entity.type
_entity.pdbx_description
1 polymer ?
#
loop_
_entity_poly.entity_id
_entity_poly.type
_entity_poly.pdbx_seq_one_letter_code
_entity_poly.pdbx_strand_id
1 'polypeptide(L)' 'MARSHAPRTRTKVVWFCHKCGTGPNNYSLDEYCPYCQRRRCHQCTVQEIQVRVDH' A
#
# COMPACT_ATOMS: atom_id res chain seq x y z
N MET A 1 27.80 24.03 -5.20
CA MET A 1 27.64 22.56 -5.10
C MET A 1 26.14 22.27 -5.00
N ALA A 2 25.52 21.75 -6.06
CA ALA A 2 24.08 21.47 -6.07
C ALA A 2 23.80 20.26 -5.17
N ARG A 3 23.03 20.45 -4.08
CA ARG A 3 22.59 19.35 -3.22
C ARG A 3 21.61 18.50 -4.03
N SER A 4 22.06 17.33 -4.48
CA SER A 4 21.20 16.31 -5.05
C SER A 4 20.18 15.91 -4.00
N HIS A 5 18.96 16.43 -4.09
CA HIS A 5 17.83 15.90 -3.35
C HIS A 5 17.53 14.52 -3.91
N ALA A 6 18.16 13.49 -3.35
CA ALA A 6 17.74 12.12 -3.60
C ALA A 6 16.25 12.05 -3.23
N PRO A 7 15.36 11.58 -4.13
CA PRO A 7 13.96 11.46 -3.82
C PRO A 7 13.83 10.55 -2.59
N ARG A 8 13.27 11.09 -1.49
CA ARG A 8 13.05 10.30 -0.28
C ARG A 8 11.95 9.29 -0.61
N THR A 9 12.33 8.05 -0.83
CA THR A 9 11.37 6.95 -0.96
C THR A 9 11.02 6.44 0.42
N ARG A 10 9.73 6.22 0.66
CA ARG A 10 9.23 5.54 1.86
C ARG A 10 8.69 4.18 1.45
N THR A 11 9.11 3.13 2.13
CA THR A 11 8.51 1.81 1.97
C THR A 11 7.14 1.80 2.67
N LYS A 12 6.12 1.33 1.95
CA LYS A 12 4.76 1.17 2.47
C LYS A 12 4.28 -0.24 2.17
N VAL A 13 3.73 -0.90 3.17
CA VAL A 13 3.07 -2.20 3.01
C VAL A 13 1.62 -1.96 2.57
N VAL A 14 1.23 -2.57 1.47
CA VAL A 14 -0.13 -2.52 0.91
C VAL A 14 -0.70 -3.91 0.73
N TRP A 15 -2.01 -4.01 0.58
CA TRP A 15 -2.68 -5.26 0.28
C TRP A 15 -3.79 -5.11 -0.76
N PHE A 16 -4.06 -6.20 -1.46
CA PHE A 16 -5.09 -6.33 -2.48
C PHE A 16 -6.11 -7.37 -2.05
N CYS A 17 -7.39 -7.03 -2.13
CA CYS A 17 -8.45 -7.93 -1.72
C CYS A 17 -8.52 -9.14 -2.65
N HIS A 18 -8.42 -10.35 -2.12
CA HIS A 18 -8.55 -11.56 -2.93
C HIS A 18 -9.93 -11.67 -3.59
N LYS A 19 -11.00 -11.24 -2.91
CA LYS A 19 -12.37 -11.48 -3.37
C LYS A 19 -12.77 -10.62 -4.56
N CYS A 20 -12.35 -9.35 -4.58
CA CYS A 20 -12.73 -8.38 -5.62
C CYS A 20 -11.52 -7.82 -6.39
N GLY A 21 -10.29 -8.21 -6.05
CA GLY A 21 -9.06 -7.72 -6.68
C GLY A 21 -8.67 -6.29 -6.30
N THR A 22 -9.48 -5.59 -5.49
CA THR A 22 -9.27 -4.16 -5.24
C THR A 22 -8.08 -3.89 -4.31
N GLY A 23 -7.22 -2.96 -4.74
CA GLY A 23 -6.11 -2.39 -3.99
C GLY A 23 -5.32 -1.43 -4.90
N PRO A 24 -4.19 -0.86 -4.43
CA PRO A 24 -3.50 -1.15 -3.17
C PRO A 24 -4.13 -0.43 -1.95
N ASN A 25 -4.57 -1.21 -0.97
CA ASN A 25 -5.07 -0.71 0.33
C ASN A 25 -3.92 -0.65 1.34
N ASN A 26 -3.94 0.27 2.31
CA ASN A 26 -2.89 0.40 3.31
C ASN A 26 -2.97 -0.75 4.33
N TYR A 27 -1.89 -1.53 4.49
CA TYR A 27 -1.89 -2.67 5.41
C TYR A 27 -2.06 -2.25 6.88
N SER A 28 -1.56 -1.09 7.29
CA SER A 28 -1.62 -0.65 8.69
C SER A 28 -2.91 0.09 9.05
N LEU A 29 -3.61 0.65 8.06
CA LEU A 29 -4.82 1.48 8.30
C LEU A 29 -6.10 0.77 7.86
N ASP A 30 -6.06 0.07 6.71
CA ASP A 30 -7.25 -0.50 6.10
C ASP A 30 -7.37 -1.98 6.48
N GLU A 31 -8.13 -2.27 7.54
CA GLU A 31 -8.45 -3.65 7.93
C GLU A 31 -9.54 -4.27 7.03
N TYR A 32 -10.42 -3.45 6.44
CA TYR A 32 -11.52 -3.89 5.59
C TYR A 32 -11.37 -3.37 4.16
N CYS A 33 -11.78 -4.16 3.17
CA CYS A 33 -11.79 -3.73 1.79
C CYS A 33 -12.90 -2.68 1.58
N PRO A 34 -12.60 -1.47 1.07
CA PRO A 34 -13.61 -0.41 0.92
C PRO A 34 -14.72 -0.75 -0.08
N TYR A 35 -14.49 -1.69 -1.00
CA TYR A 35 -15.46 -2.07 -2.03
C TYR A 35 -16.38 -3.20 -1.59
N CYS A 36 -15.81 -4.32 -1.14
CA CYS A 36 -16.60 -5.50 -0.75
C CYS A 36 -16.86 -5.61 0.76
N GLN A 37 -16.35 -4.65 1.55
CA GLN A 37 -16.47 -4.56 3.01
C GLN A 37 -16.01 -5.82 3.77
N ARG A 38 -15.22 -6.68 3.13
CA ARG A 38 -14.65 -7.87 3.77
C ARG A 38 -13.36 -7.51 4.49
N ARG A 39 -13.19 -8.11 5.67
CA ARG A 39 -11.95 -8.04 6.44
C ARG A 39 -10.81 -8.69 5.65
N ARG A 40 -9.63 -8.08 5.69
CA ARG A 40 -8.40 -8.66 5.12
C ARG A 40 -8.17 -10.06 5.68
N CYS A 41 -7.89 -11.01 4.80
CA CYS A 41 -7.60 -12.40 5.15
C CYS A 41 -6.24 -12.85 4.58
N HIS A 42 -5.79 -14.05 4.96
CA HIS A 42 -4.52 -14.63 4.49
C HIS A 42 -4.46 -14.88 2.98
N GLN A 43 -5.61 -14.94 2.30
CA GLN A 43 -5.67 -15.07 0.84
C GLN A 43 -5.45 -13.73 0.11
N CYS A 44 -5.53 -12.59 0.83
CA CYS A 44 -5.28 -11.29 0.23
C CYS A 44 -3.79 -11.12 -0.09
N THR A 45 -3.48 -10.55 -1.25
CA THR A 45 -2.09 -10.33 -1.66
C THR A 45 -1.51 -9.16 -0.91
N VAL A 46 -0.39 -9.35 -0.22
CA VAL A 46 0.33 -8.28 0.50
C VAL A 46 1.62 -7.98 -0.26
N GLN A 47 1.91 -6.70 -0.49
CA GLN A 47 3.10 -6.25 -1.21
C GLN A 47 3.72 -5.05 -0.53
N GLU A 48 5.04 -4.94 -0.62
CA GLU A 48 5.79 -3.76 -0.21
C GLU A 48 6.06 -2.88 -1.41
N ILE A 49 5.62 -1.62 -1.36
CA ILE A 49 5.82 -0.65 -2.43
C ILE A 49 6.70 0.50 -1.93
N GLN A 50 7.58 0.99 -2.80
CA GLN A 50 8.31 2.23 -2.55
C GLN A 50 7.52 3.40 -3.12
N VAL A 51 7.04 4.28 -2.24
CA VAL A 51 6.39 5.52 -2.64
C VAL A 51 7.40 6.66 -2.60
N ARG A 52 7.44 7.47 -3.66
CA ARG A 52 8.20 8.72 -3.66
C ARG A 52 7.46 9.73 -2.79
N VAL A 53 8.16 10.29 -1.81
CA VAL A 53 7.66 11.41 -1.01
C VAL A 53 8.16 12.67 -1.70
N ASP A 54 7.34 13.21 -2.59
CA ASP A 54 7.53 14.57 -3.11
C ASP A 54 6.90 15.53 -2.10
N HIS A 55 7.65 16.55 -1.70
CA HIS A 55 7.40 17.34 -0.49
C HIS A 55 6.89 18.75 -0.81
#